data_AF-A0A2V7L4I9-F1
#
_entry.id   AF-A0A2V7L4I9-F1
#
_cell.length_a   1.000
_cell.length_b   1.000
_cell.length_c   1.000
_cell.angle_alpha   90.00
_cell.angle_beta   90.00
_cell.angle_gamma   90.00
#
_symmetry.space_group_name_H-M   'P 1'
#
loop_
_entity.id
_entity.type
_entity.pdbx_description
1 polymer ?
#
loop_
_entity_poly.entity_id
_entity_poly.type
_entity_poly.pdbx_seq_one_letter_code
_entity_poly.pdbx_strand_id
1 'polypeptide(L)'
;METSAHALLSRWETFYFLVGSSGAALTGLMFIVITLVMDTRLPRSLDTVNAFATPNVLHFAVVFLLSAVLTAPWQGDRSPAHVLGAIALAGVVYVLIVLRRMRRQDGYKPVLEDWTWHLLLPMAAYAMLFVGAAGLSHDQEWSLFLIGAVALLLLFIGIHNAWDTVTYMVLNRNDGLPDQEKPK
;
A
#
# COMPACT_ATOMS: atom_id res chain seq x y z
N MET A 1 -32.98 18.05 -0.27
CA MET A 1 -32.17 18.15 0.97
C MET A 1 -30.97 17.25 0.76
N GLU A 2 -29.77 17.82 0.66
CA GLU A 2 -28.55 17.00 0.72
C GLU A 2 -28.51 16.33 2.10
N THR A 3 -28.31 15.01 2.16
CA THR A 3 -28.09 14.31 3.42
C THR A 3 -26.76 14.80 4.03
N SER A 4 -26.68 14.84 5.37
CA SER A 4 -25.47 15.27 6.10
C SER A 4 -24.21 14.52 5.64
N ALA A 5 -24.36 13.25 5.26
CA ALA A 5 -23.29 12.41 4.72
C ALA A 5 -22.74 12.94 3.37
N HIS A 6 -23.61 13.33 2.42
CA HIS A 6 -23.17 13.88 1.13
C HIS A 6 -22.43 15.22 1.29
N ALA A 7 -22.94 16.10 2.16
CA ALA A 7 -22.27 17.36 2.47
C ALA A 7 -20.90 17.16 3.14
N LEU A 8 -20.76 16.13 3.99
CA LEU A 8 -19.49 15.77 4.63
C LEU A 8 -18.48 15.24 3.60
N LEU A 9 -18.89 14.33 2.72
CA LEU A 9 -18.04 13.75 1.67
C LEU A 9 -17.51 14.83 0.70
N SER A 10 -18.36 15.78 0.30
CA SER A 10 -17.98 16.87 -0.60
C SER A 10 -16.84 17.74 -0.02
N ARG A 11 -16.80 17.97 1.30
CA ARG A 11 -15.71 18.72 1.95
C ARG A 11 -14.36 18.01 1.86
N TRP A 12 -14.37 16.68 1.77
CA TRP A 12 -13.18 15.85 1.73
C TRP A 12 -12.71 15.51 0.30
N GLU A 13 -13.48 15.90 -0.71
CA GLU A 13 -13.24 15.56 -2.11
C GLU A 13 -11.82 15.92 -2.57
N THR A 14 -11.38 17.16 -2.32
CA THR A 14 -10.03 17.61 -2.69
C THR A 14 -8.93 16.80 -2.01
N PHE A 15 -9.11 16.45 -0.72
CA PHE A 15 -8.13 15.65 0.01
C PHE A 15 -8.02 14.25 -0.57
N TYR A 16 -9.14 13.55 -0.74
CA TYR A 16 -9.13 12.19 -1.28
C TYR A 16 -8.68 12.15 -2.74
N PHE A 17 -9.03 13.16 -3.54
CA PHE A 17 -8.51 13.31 -4.89
C PHE A 17 -6.98 13.44 -4.92
N LEU A 18 -6.41 14.31 -4.07
CA LEU A 18 -4.95 14.51 -3.99
C LEU A 18 -4.24 13.23 -3.55
N VAL A 19 -4.73 12.59 -2.49
CA VAL A 19 -4.13 11.36 -1.94
C VAL A 19 -4.24 10.20 -2.93
N GLY A 20 -5.41 10.04 -3.57
CA GLY A 20 -5.67 8.97 -4.53
C GLY A 20 -4.86 9.12 -5.82
N SER A 21 -4.77 10.33 -6.36
CA SER A 21 -3.95 10.62 -7.54
C SER A 21 -2.46 10.41 -7.27
N SER A 22 -1.99 10.75 -6.07
CA SER A 22 -0.62 10.44 -5.62
C SER A 22 -0.38 8.92 -5.58
N GLY A 23 -1.32 8.15 -5.03
CA GLY A 23 -1.27 6.69 -5.03
C GLY A 23 -1.24 6.10 -6.45
N ALA A 24 -2.06 6.60 -7.37
CA ALA A 24 -2.06 6.18 -8.77
C ALA A 24 -0.72 6.50 -9.46
N ALA A 25 -0.19 7.70 -9.27
CA ALA A 25 1.09 8.12 -9.84
C ALA A 25 2.25 7.25 -9.33
N LEU A 26 2.31 6.97 -8.01
CA LEU A 26 3.32 6.09 -7.43
C LEU A 26 3.18 4.64 -7.89
N THR A 27 1.95 4.17 -8.12
CA THR A 27 1.71 2.85 -8.74
C THR A 27 2.31 2.79 -10.14
N GLY A 28 2.07 3.82 -10.96
CA GLY A 28 2.68 3.95 -12.29
C GLY A 28 4.21 3.96 -12.23
N LEU A 29 4.77 4.71 -11.28
CA LEU A 29 6.22 4.77 -11.06
C LEU A 29 6.81 3.40 -10.69
N MET A 30 6.11 2.61 -9.88
CA MET A 30 6.56 1.25 -9.55
C MET A 30 6.65 0.34 -10.77
N PHE A 31 5.73 0.46 -11.74
CA PHE A 31 5.85 -0.28 -13.00
C PHE A 31 7.12 0.13 -13.78
N ILE A 32 7.45 1.42 -13.80
CA ILE A 32 8.70 1.91 -14.42
C ILE A 32 9.93 1.37 -13.67
N VAL A 33 9.91 1.37 -12.34
CA VAL A 33 11.03 0.82 -11.54
C VAL A 33 11.23 -0.66 -11.86
N ILE A 34 10.15 -1.46 -11.91
CA ILE A 34 10.23 -2.89 -12.23
C ILE A 34 10.83 -3.10 -13.62
N THR A 35 10.39 -2.35 -14.65
CA THR A 35 10.93 -2.49 -16.00
C THR A 35 12.41 -2.10 -16.09
N LEU A 36 12.81 -1.01 -15.45
CA LEU A 36 14.23 -0.60 -15.37
C LEU A 36 15.11 -1.64 -14.67
N VAL A 37 14.59 -2.25 -13.60
CA VAL A 37 15.31 -3.30 -12.85
C VAL A 37 15.47 -4.55 -13.70
N MET A 38 14.45 -4.94 -14.46
CA MET A 38 14.50 -6.09 -15.37
C MET A 38 15.40 -5.88 -16.59
N ASP A 39 15.62 -4.64 -17.01
CA ASP A 39 16.58 -4.31 -18.07
C ASP A 39 18.05 -4.41 -17.61
N THR A 40 18.31 -4.53 -16.30
CA THR A 40 19.66 -4.75 -15.80
C THR A 40 20.12 -6.19 -16.04
N ARG A 41 21.32 -6.39 -16.64
CA ARG A 41 21.92 -7.71 -16.98
C ARG A 41 22.34 -8.56 -15.77
N LEU A 42 21.75 -8.36 -14.60
CA LEU A 42 22.05 -9.12 -13.39
C LEU A 42 21.14 -10.36 -13.34
N PRO A 43 21.68 -11.57 -13.07
CA PRO A 43 20.84 -12.72 -12.79
C PRO A 43 20.02 -12.45 -11.54
N ARG A 44 18.72 -12.23 -11.68
CA ARG A 44 17.79 -12.08 -10.54
C ARG A 44 16.63 -13.04 -10.70
N SER A 45 16.23 -13.65 -9.58
CA SER A 45 15.06 -14.51 -9.53
C SER A 45 13.79 -13.66 -9.53
N LEU A 46 12.74 -14.13 -10.23
CA LEU A 46 11.41 -13.52 -10.20
C LEU A 46 10.84 -13.41 -8.78
N ASP A 47 11.27 -14.30 -7.88
CA ASP A 47 10.85 -14.32 -6.48
C ASP A 47 11.30 -13.07 -5.72
N THR A 48 12.48 -12.53 -6.04
CA THR A 48 12.99 -11.28 -5.42
C THR A 48 12.15 -10.09 -5.86
N VAL A 49 11.84 -9.97 -7.15
CA VAL A 49 11.00 -8.86 -7.67
C VAL A 49 9.59 -8.92 -7.08
N ASN A 50 8.98 -10.10 -7.03
CA ASN A 50 7.65 -10.29 -6.47
C ASN A 50 7.57 -10.04 -4.96
N ALA A 51 8.64 -10.33 -4.22
CA ALA A 51 8.68 -10.08 -2.78
C ALA A 51 8.63 -8.58 -2.44
N PHE A 52 9.30 -7.74 -3.23
CA PHE A 52 9.45 -6.32 -2.94
C PHE A 52 8.47 -5.41 -3.69
N ALA A 53 8.09 -5.75 -4.92
CA ALA A 53 7.26 -4.88 -5.74
C ALA A 53 5.76 -5.04 -5.49
N THR A 54 5.29 -6.27 -5.27
CA THR A 54 3.86 -6.58 -5.14
C THR A 54 3.19 -5.90 -3.93
N PRO A 55 3.79 -5.88 -2.72
CA PRO A 55 3.17 -5.21 -1.57
C PRO A 55 2.98 -3.70 -1.77
N ASN A 56 3.97 -3.03 -2.37
CA ASN A 56 3.94 -1.57 -2.59
C ASN A 56 2.86 -1.17 -3.58
N VAL A 57 2.79 -1.87 -4.72
CA VAL A 57 1.73 -1.68 -5.72
C VAL A 57 0.35 -1.85 -5.10
N LEU A 58 0.17 -2.87 -4.23
CA LEU A 58 -1.11 -3.09 -3.57
C LEU A 58 -1.47 -1.97 -2.59
N HIS A 59 -0.54 -1.48 -1.77
CA HIS A 59 -0.83 -0.37 -0.86
C HIS A 59 -1.23 0.90 -1.62
N PHE A 60 -0.48 1.27 -2.66
CA PHE A 60 -0.81 2.42 -3.50
C PHE A 60 -2.14 2.26 -4.24
N ALA A 61 -2.41 1.07 -4.77
CA ALA A 61 -3.69 0.76 -5.43
C ALA A 61 -4.87 0.79 -4.45
N VAL A 62 -4.68 0.34 -3.21
CA VAL A 62 -5.71 0.45 -2.16
C VAL A 62 -5.97 1.93 -1.85
N VAL A 63 -4.93 2.76 -1.67
CA VAL A 63 -5.11 4.20 -1.44
C VAL A 63 -5.92 4.85 -2.57
N PHE A 64 -5.58 4.54 -3.83
CA PHE A 64 -6.35 4.99 -4.98
C PHE A 64 -7.81 4.51 -4.93
N LEU A 65 -8.03 3.23 -4.60
CA LEU A 65 -9.37 2.65 -4.51
C LEU A 65 -10.21 3.29 -3.40
N LEU A 66 -9.63 3.55 -2.22
CA LEU A 66 -10.32 4.25 -1.12
C LEU A 66 -10.77 5.64 -1.56
N SER A 67 -9.89 6.40 -2.21
CA SER A 67 -10.21 7.71 -2.76
C SER A 67 -11.28 7.65 -3.83
N ALA A 68 -11.19 6.70 -4.77
CA ALA A 68 -12.19 6.52 -5.81
C ALA A 68 -13.57 6.18 -5.21
N VAL A 69 -13.61 5.33 -4.19
CA VAL A 69 -14.84 5.01 -3.46
C VAL A 69 -15.38 6.24 -2.74
N LEU A 70 -14.56 7.06 -2.09
CA LEU A 70 -15.07 8.22 -1.34
C LEU A 70 -15.46 9.41 -2.21
N THR A 71 -14.91 9.52 -3.42
CA THR A 71 -15.22 10.59 -4.38
C THR A 71 -16.28 10.18 -5.41
N ALA A 72 -16.63 8.90 -5.50
CA ALA A 72 -17.66 8.43 -6.42
C ALA A 72 -19.03 9.05 -6.08
N PRO A 73 -19.85 9.41 -7.09
CA PRO A 73 -21.18 9.98 -6.88
C PRO A 73 -22.20 8.88 -6.52
N TRP A 74 -22.15 8.40 -5.28
CA TRP A 74 -23.09 7.38 -4.79
C TRP A 74 -24.53 7.90 -4.77
N GLN A 75 -25.47 7.06 -5.16
CA GLN A 75 -26.91 7.36 -5.06
C GLN A 75 -27.53 6.90 -3.73
N GLY A 76 -26.79 6.15 -2.90
CA GLY A 76 -27.27 5.64 -1.61
C GLY A 76 -26.28 5.93 -0.50
N ASP A 77 -26.78 6.37 0.66
CA ASP A 77 -25.99 6.92 1.76
C ASP A 77 -25.01 5.90 2.39
N ARG A 78 -25.36 4.59 2.41
CA ARG A 78 -24.56 3.54 3.08
C ARG A 78 -23.68 2.72 2.14
N SER A 79 -23.84 2.85 0.83
CA SER A 79 -23.08 2.12 -0.18
C SER A 79 -21.55 2.23 -0.04
N PRO A 80 -20.94 3.41 0.18
CA PRO A 80 -19.49 3.51 0.34
C PRO A 80 -18.97 2.76 1.57
N ALA A 81 -19.71 2.79 2.68
CA ALA A 81 -19.29 2.13 3.91
C ALA A 81 -19.14 0.60 3.75
N HIS A 82 -20.07 -0.04 3.03
CA HIS A 82 -20.00 -1.48 2.76
C HIS A 82 -18.80 -1.85 1.88
N VAL A 83 -18.52 -1.04 0.85
CA VAL A 83 -17.36 -1.26 -0.04
C VAL A 83 -16.05 -1.10 0.74
N LEU A 84 -15.93 -0.04 1.56
CA LEU A 84 -14.75 0.18 2.42
C LEU A 84 -14.57 -0.95 3.43
N GLY A 85 -15.65 -1.45 4.02
CA GLY A 85 -15.63 -2.61 4.92
C GLY A 85 -15.15 -3.89 4.23
N ALA A 86 -15.57 -4.13 2.98
CA ALA A 86 -15.08 -5.25 2.19
C ALA A 86 -13.59 -5.12 1.84
N ILE A 87 -13.13 -3.91 1.50
CA ILE A 87 -11.69 -3.62 1.27
C ILE A 87 -10.87 -3.88 2.53
N ALA A 88 -11.36 -3.45 3.69
CA ALA A 88 -10.70 -3.69 4.98
C ALA A 88 -10.52 -5.20 5.24
N LEU A 89 -11.58 -5.98 5.04
CA LEU A 89 -11.55 -7.42 5.27
C LEU A 89 -10.61 -8.14 4.29
N ALA A 90 -10.65 -7.76 3.01
CA ALA A 90 -9.71 -8.28 2.01
C ALA A 90 -8.26 -7.94 2.36
N GLY A 91 -8.00 -6.73 2.86
CA GLY A 91 -6.69 -6.30 3.34
C GLY A 91 -6.18 -7.13 4.51
N VAL A 92 -7.03 -7.40 5.52
CA VAL A 92 -6.67 -8.31 6.63
C VAL A 92 -6.30 -9.70 6.12
N VAL A 93 -7.09 -10.26 5.20
CA VAL A 93 -6.79 -11.56 4.58
C VAL A 93 -5.43 -11.53 3.87
N TYR A 94 -5.14 -10.48 3.11
CA TYR A 94 -3.85 -10.31 2.45
C TYR A 94 -2.69 -10.27 3.45
N VAL A 95 -2.82 -9.51 4.55
CA VAL A 95 -1.79 -9.44 5.60
C VAL A 95 -1.57 -10.81 6.26
N LEU A 96 -2.63 -11.61 6.46
CA LEU A 96 -2.49 -12.99 6.96
C LEU A 96 -1.77 -13.91 5.97
N ILE A 97 -1.97 -13.71 4.65
CA ILE A 97 -1.21 -14.43 3.62
C ILE A 97 0.28 -14.06 3.69
N VAL A 98 0.60 -12.76 3.84
CA VAL A 98 1.98 -12.29 4.02
C VAL A 98 2.61 -12.89 5.27
N LEU A 99 1.90 -12.90 6.40
CA LEU A 99 2.36 -13.55 7.64
C LEU A 99 2.68 -15.03 7.42
N ARG A 100 1.78 -15.74 6.73
CA ARG A 100 1.97 -17.17 6.42
C ARG A 100 3.20 -17.38 5.53
N ARG A 101 3.44 -16.48 4.58
CA ARG A 101 4.62 -16.53 3.70
C ARG A 101 5.90 -16.27 4.49
N MET A 102 5.94 -15.25 5.34
CA MET A 102 7.09 -14.93 6.20
C MET A 102 7.45 -16.09 7.14
N ARG A 103 6.45 -16.74 7.75
CA ARG A 103 6.67 -17.89 8.65
C ARG A 103 7.14 -19.16 7.94
N ARG A 104 6.97 -19.27 6.62
CA ARG A 104 7.36 -20.44 5.82
C ARG A 104 8.73 -20.27 5.15
N GLN A 105 9.39 -19.12 5.27
CA GLN A 105 10.72 -18.93 4.72
C GLN A 105 11.76 -19.49 5.69
N ASP A 106 12.32 -20.66 5.38
CA ASP A 106 13.32 -21.34 6.21
C ASP A 106 14.73 -20.73 6.11
N GLY A 107 14.99 -19.90 5.09
CA GLY A 107 16.32 -19.34 4.77
C GLY A 107 16.58 -17.90 5.22
N TYR A 108 15.57 -17.17 5.70
CA TYR A 108 15.69 -15.77 6.12
C TYR A 108 15.02 -15.56 7.47
N LYS A 109 15.74 -14.95 8.42
CA LYS A 109 15.19 -14.62 9.74
C LYS A 109 14.63 -13.19 9.68
N PRO A 110 13.29 -13.00 9.73
CA PRO A 110 12.71 -11.66 9.65
C PRO A 110 13.16 -10.80 10.82
N VAL A 111 13.71 -9.63 10.51
CA VAL A 111 14.14 -8.62 11.50
C VAL A 111 12.95 -7.78 11.96
N LEU A 112 13.07 -7.07 13.08
CA LEU A 112 11.96 -6.29 13.68
C LEU A 112 11.32 -5.28 12.70
N GLU A 113 12.12 -4.75 11.79
CA GLU A 113 11.66 -3.85 10.73
C GLU A 113 10.67 -4.53 9.79
N ASP A 114 10.94 -5.77 9.36
CA ASP A 114 10.05 -6.56 8.51
C ASP A 114 8.69 -6.76 9.18
N TRP A 115 8.68 -7.09 10.48
CA TRP A 115 7.46 -7.26 11.26
C TRP A 115 6.67 -5.95 11.37
N THR A 116 7.35 -4.83 11.52
CA THR A 116 6.68 -3.53 11.71
C THR A 116 6.01 -3.09 10.41
N TRP A 117 6.75 -3.07 9.30
CA TRP A 117 6.29 -2.52 8.02
C TRP A 117 5.44 -3.47 7.18
N HIS A 118 5.62 -4.79 7.30
CA HIS A 118 4.91 -5.76 6.47
C HIS A 118 3.76 -6.46 7.21
N LEU A 119 3.69 -6.35 8.54
CA LEU A 119 2.65 -7.00 9.34
C LEU A 119 1.89 -6.02 10.24
N LEU A 120 2.57 -5.38 11.20
CA LEU A 120 1.90 -4.62 12.26
C LEU A 120 1.20 -3.37 11.71
N LEU A 121 1.92 -2.54 10.96
CA LEU A 121 1.36 -1.31 10.40
C LEU A 121 0.25 -1.57 9.36
N PRO A 122 0.41 -2.50 8.40
CA PRO A 122 -0.68 -2.85 7.49
C PRO A 122 -1.90 -3.44 8.22
N MET A 123 -1.70 -4.33 9.21
CA MET A 123 -2.80 -4.88 9.99
C MET A 123 -3.56 -3.78 10.74
N ALA A 124 -2.84 -2.86 11.39
CA ALA A 124 -3.44 -1.72 12.06
C ALA A 124 -4.22 -0.85 11.08
N ALA A 125 -3.67 -0.57 9.90
CA ALA A 125 -4.33 0.22 8.86
C ALA A 125 -5.67 -0.41 8.43
N TYR A 126 -5.70 -1.71 8.14
CA TYR A 126 -6.93 -2.39 7.73
C TYR A 126 -7.95 -2.54 8.88
N ALA A 127 -7.49 -2.74 10.12
CA ALA A 127 -8.37 -2.74 11.29
C ALA A 127 -9.01 -1.35 11.51
N MET A 128 -8.22 -0.29 11.42
CA MET A 128 -8.71 1.09 11.48
C MET A 128 -9.68 1.40 10.32
N LEU A 129 -9.42 0.87 9.12
CA LEU A 129 -10.32 1.02 7.98
C LEU A 129 -11.68 0.38 8.25
N PHE A 130 -11.69 -0.82 8.85
CA PHE A 130 -12.94 -1.50 9.22
C PHE A 130 -13.74 -0.69 10.25
N VAL A 131 -13.06 -0.13 11.26
CA VAL A 131 -13.68 0.77 12.25
C VAL A 131 -14.20 2.05 11.58
N GLY A 132 -13.42 2.64 10.67
CA GLY A 132 -13.83 3.81 9.89
C GLY A 132 -15.05 3.54 9.02
N ALA A 133 -15.10 2.40 8.35
CA ALA A 133 -16.26 1.96 7.58
C ALA A 133 -17.50 1.77 8.46
N ALA A 134 -17.35 1.15 9.63
CA ALA A 134 -18.44 1.02 10.60
C ALA A 134 -18.93 2.39 11.10
N GLY A 135 -18.03 3.32 11.41
CA GLY A 135 -18.37 4.70 11.76
C GLY A 135 -19.12 5.42 10.64
N LEU A 136 -18.65 5.28 9.40
CA LEU A 136 -19.28 5.88 8.22
C LEU A 136 -20.70 5.34 8.01
N SER A 137 -20.94 4.04 8.25
CA SER A 137 -22.29 3.44 8.15
C SER A 137 -23.28 3.94 9.20
N HIS A 138 -22.79 4.58 10.27
CA HIS A 138 -23.57 5.20 11.35
C HIS A 138 -23.48 6.73 11.32
N ASP A 139 -23.17 7.32 10.15
CA ASP A 139 -23.12 8.77 9.90
C ASP A 139 -22.18 9.53 10.84
N GLN A 140 -21.10 8.89 11.31
CA GLN A 140 -20.16 9.48 12.25
C GLN A 140 -19.12 10.34 11.54
N GLU A 141 -18.97 11.61 11.93
CA GLU A 141 -18.04 12.55 11.30
C GLU A 141 -16.56 12.16 11.44
N TRP A 142 -16.20 11.51 12.57
CA TRP A 142 -14.82 11.06 12.81
C TRP A 142 -14.36 9.97 11.83
N SER A 143 -15.29 9.29 11.15
CA SER A 143 -14.99 8.19 10.22
C SER A 143 -14.10 8.64 9.07
N LEU A 144 -14.37 9.80 8.48
CA LEU A 144 -13.57 10.32 7.35
C LEU A 144 -12.17 10.73 7.78
N PHE A 145 -11.98 11.23 9.01
CA PHE A 145 -10.64 11.48 9.54
C PHE A 145 -9.85 10.17 9.70
N LEU A 146 -10.50 9.13 10.24
CA LEU A 146 -9.86 7.84 10.43
C LEU A 146 -9.51 7.16 9.09
N ILE A 147 -10.42 7.20 8.12
CA ILE A 147 -10.17 6.66 6.77
C ILE A 147 -9.07 7.46 6.05
N GLY A 148 -9.05 8.79 6.21
CA GLY A 148 -7.97 9.64 5.71
C GLY A 148 -6.61 9.29 6.33
N ALA A 149 -6.57 9.06 7.64
CA ALA A 149 -5.37 8.61 8.33
C ALA A 149 -4.89 7.24 7.84
N VAL A 150 -5.82 6.30 7.57
CA VAL A 150 -5.49 5.00 6.96
C VAL A 150 -4.89 5.18 5.57
N ALA A 151 -5.49 6.02 4.72
CA ALA A 151 -4.99 6.25 3.38
C ALA A 151 -3.56 6.82 3.40
N LEU A 152 -3.29 7.80 4.28
CA LEU A 152 -1.95 8.34 4.48
C LEU A 152 -0.98 7.28 5.02
N LEU A 153 -1.39 6.49 6.02
CA LEU A 153 -0.56 5.44 6.59
C LEU A 153 -0.15 4.42 5.53
N LEU A 154 -1.09 3.90 4.73
CA LEU A 154 -0.80 2.97 3.64
C LEU A 154 0.10 3.59 2.57
N LEU A 155 -0.10 4.87 2.25
CA LEU A 155 0.76 5.60 1.32
C LEU A 155 2.19 5.70 1.84
N PHE A 156 2.37 6.07 3.11
CA PHE A 156 3.71 6.18 3.72
C PHE A 156 4.39 4.81 3.88
N ILE A 157 3.65 3.75 4.23
CA ILE A 157 4.19 2.38 4.23
C ILE A 157 4.71 2.03 2.84
N GLY A 158 3.91 2.25 1.79
CA GLY A 158 4.33 1.97 0.42
C GLY A 158 5.53 2.80 -0.03
N ILE A 159 5.61 4.08 0.35
CA ILE A 159 6.76 4.94 0.04
C ILE A 159 8.02 4.45 0.75
N HIS A 160 7.93 4.13 2.05
CA HIS A 160 9.05 3.62 2.83
C HIS A 160 9.60 2.32 2.24
N ASN A 161 8.70 1.36 1.97
CA ASN A 161 9.07 0.07 1.42
C ASN A 161 9.62 0.19 -0.02
N ALA A 162 9.09 1.13 -0.83
CA ALA A 162 9.60 1.40 -2.16
C ALA A 162 11.00 2.01 -2.11
N TRP A 163 11.23 2.95 -1.18
CA TRP A 163 12.55 3.53 -0.94
C TRP A 163 13.57 2.45 -0.56
N ASP A 164 13.26 1.61 0.42
CA ASP A 164 14.13 0.52 0.87
C ASP A 164 14.46 -0.47 -0.25
N THR A 165 13.45 -0.81 -1.08
CA THR A 165 13.65 -1.67 -2.24
C THR A 165 14.64 -1.06 -3.24
N VAL A 166 14.48 0.23 -3.56
CA VAL A 166 15.34 0.92 -4.54
C VAL A 166 16.75 1.08 -4.01
N THR A 167 16.94 1.45 -2.74
CA THR A 167 18.27 1.58 -2.13
C THR A 167 18.99 0.24 -2.08
N TYR A 168 18.30 -0.83 -1.69
CA TYR A 168 18.85 -2.19 -1.71
C TYR A 168 19.30 -2.60 -3.12
N MET A 169 18.48 -2.33 -4.15
CA MET A 169 18.83 -2.64 -5.54
C MET A 169 20.04 -1.87 -6.05
N VAL A 170 20.20 -0.61 -5.65
CA VAL A 170 21.34 0.24 -6.02
C VAL A 170 22.62 -0.21 -5.32
N LEU A 171 22.56 -0.53 -4.03
CA LEU A 171 23.72 -0.97 -3.25
C LEU A 171 24.23 -2.34 -3.72
N ASN A 172 23.33 -3.31 -3.88
CA ASN A 172 23.70 -4.67 -4.31
C ASN A 172 24.02 -4.78 -5.81
N ARG A 173 23.93 -3.68 -6.58
CA ARG A 173 24.41 -3.63 -7.97
C ARG A 173 25.94 -3.72 -8.05
N ASN A 174 26.65 -3.28 -7.01
CA ASN A 174 28.11 -3.15 -7.03
C ASN A 174 28.85 -4.44 -6.67
N ASP A 175 28.21 -5.38 -5.98
CA ASP A 175 28.86 -6.63 -5.51
C ASP A 175 28.97 -7.71 -6.60
N GLY A 176 28.43 -7.47 -7.79
CA GLY A 176 28.44 -8.39 -8.93
C GLY A 176 29.55 -8.16 -9.95
N LEU A 177 30.44 -7.18 -9.75
CA LEU A 177 31.62 -7.01 -10.60
C LEU A 177 32.72 -7.95 -10.10
N PRO A 178 33.16 -8.96 -10.87
CA PRO A 178 34.36 -9.70 -10.53
C PRO A 178 35.52 -8.71 -10.44
N ASP A 179 36.31 -8.80 -9.38
CA ASP A 179 37.62 -8.15 -9.27
C ASP A 179 38.37 -8.44 -10.57
N GLN A 180 38.49 -7.45 -11.44
CA GLN A 180 39.32 -7.53 -12.63
C GLN A 180 40.75 -7.68 -12.11
N GLU A 181 41.30 -8.90 -12.24
CA GLU A 181 42.67 -9.22 -11.88
C GLU A 181 43.61 -8.12 -12.39
N LYS A 182 44.33 -7.48 -11.45
CA LYS A 182 45.40 -6.55 -11.79
C LYS A 182 46.45 -7.30 -12.62
N PRO A 183 46.84 -6.81 -13.81
CA PRO A 183 47.91 -7.44 -14.57
C PRO A 183 49.22 -7.34 -13.78
N LYS A 184 49.91 -8.49 -13.66
CA LYS A 184 51.27 -8.59 -13.14
C LYS A 184 52.29 -8.13 -14.18
#